data_AF-A0A1B6J8N3-F1
#
_entry.id   AF-A0A1B6J8N3-F1
#
_cell.length_a   1.000
_cell.length_b   1.000
_cell.length_c   1.000
_cell.angle_alpha   90.00
_cell.angle_beta   90.00
_cell.angle_gamma   90.00
#
_symmetry.space_group_name_H-M   'P 1'
#
loop_
_entity.id
_entity.type
_entity.pdbx_description
1 polymer ?
#
loop_
_entity_poly.entity_id
_entity_poly.type
_entity_poly.pdbx_seq_one_letter_code
_entity_poly.pdbx_strand_id
1 'polypeptide(L)'
;MSWAEMRDKLRVWREENVRQSSDLITMWDTVLQDKMHKLGDEQYVVYEQVFIAALDCNRIDVANECLHALTAEFPDSLRIYKLQVMKLEAQERYEEALELLQNIIKKDKT
;
A
#
# COMPACT_ATOMS: atom_id res chain seq x y z
N MET A 1 -12.01 8.55 -16.92
CA MET A 1 -11.73 9.31 -15.69
C MET A 1 -10.28 9.77 -15.75
N SER A 2 -10.00 11.04 -15.50
CA SER A 2 -8.65 11.57 -15.45
C SER A 2 -7.92 11.14 -14.17
N TRP A 3 -6.60 11.22 -14.14
CA TRP A 3 -5.81 10.90 -12.94
C TRP A 3 -6.16 11.81 -11.75
N ALA A 4 -6.55 13.06 -12.01
CA ALA A 4 -6.94 14.01 -10.97
C ALA A 4 -8.28 13.63 -10.32
N GLU A 5 -9.28 13.25 -11.14
CA GLU A 5 -10.56 12.72 -10.66
C GLU A 5 -10.38 11.43 -9.87
N MET A 6 -9.50 10.53 -10.33
CA MET A 6 -9.17 9.31 -9.60
C MET A 6 -8.54 9.62 -8.24
N ARG A 7 -7.53 10.50 -8.18
CA ARG A 7 -6.91 10.95 -6.93
C ARG A 7 -7.96 11.48 -5.94
N ASP A 8 -8.85 12.35 -6.39
CA ASP A 8 -9.88 12.92 -5.52
C ASP A 8 -10.88 11.85 -5.06
N LYS A 9 -11.25 10.90 -5.92
CA LYS A 9 -12.04 9.72 -5.54
C LYS A 9 -11.33 8.86 -4.49
N LEU A 10 -10.03 8.63 -4.65
CA LEU A 10 -9.22 7.88 -3.67
C LEU A 10 -9.18 8.58 -2.32
N ARG A 11 -9.10 9.91 -2.30
CA ARG A 11 -9.16 10.70 -1.07
C ARG A 11 -10.49 10.51 -0.34
N VAL A 12 -11.62 10.62 -1.04
CA VAL A 12 -12.94 10.36 -0.47
C VAL A 12 -13.02 8.94 0.10
N TRP A 13 -12.53 7.94 -0.64
CA TRP A 13 -12.53 6.55 -0.16
C TRP A 13 -11.70 6.36 1.12
N ARG A 14 -10.59 7.09 1.28
CA ARG A 14 -9.80 7.04 2.53
C ARG A 14 -10.54 7.71 3.69
N GLU A 15 -11.12 8.87 3.45
CA GLU A 15 -11.84 9.65 4.47
C GLU A 15 -13.10 8.94 4.96
N GLU A 16 -13.81 8.25 4.06
CA GLU A 16 -15.02 7.49 4.36
C GLU A 16 -14.75 6.02 4.74
N ASN A 17 -13.48 5.59 4.73
CA ASN A 17 -13.07 4.20 4.97
C ASN A 17 -13.79 3.18 4.06
N VAL A 18 -13.99 3.56 2.80
CA VAL A 18 -14.70 2.77 1.78
C VAL A 18 -13.72 1.79 1.14
N ARG A 19 -14.03 0.49 1.23
CA ARG A 19 -13.22 -0.59 0.64
C ARG A 19 -13.76 -0.97 -0.74
N GLN A 20 -13.11 -0.46 -1.78
CA GLN A 20 -13.45 -0.70 -3.20
C GLN A 20 -12.23 -1.23 -3.96
N SER A 21 -11.67 -2.34 -3.47
CA SER A 21 -10.34 -2.84 -3.89
C SER A 21 -10.28 -3.24 -5.35
N SER A 22 -11.30 -3.92 -5.88
CA SER A 22 -11.36 -4.30 -7.30
C SER A 22 -11.39 -3.08 -8.24
N ASP A 23 -12.18 -2.08 -7.90
CA ASP A 23 -12.25 -0.83 -8.65
C ASP A 23 -10.93 -0.07 -8.58
N LEU A 24 -10.29 -0.05 -7.39
CA LEU A 24 -8.98 0.58 -7.21
C LEU A 24 -7.92 -0.06 -8.10
N ILE A 25 -7.84 -1.38 -8.13
CA ILE A 25 -6.87 -2.10 -8.98
C ILE A 25 -7.16 -1.86 -10.46
N THR A 26 -8.43 -1.78 -10.85
CA THR A 26 -8.77 -1.40 -12.24
C THR A 26 -8.30 0.02 -12.57
N MET A 27 -8.47 0.99 -11.67
CA MET A 27 -7.96 2.35 -11.85
C MET A 27 -6.42 2.41 -11.84
N TRP A 28 -5.77 1.55 -11.05
CA TRP A 28 -4.33 1.37 -11.03
C TRP A 28 -3.80 0.94 -12.40
N ASP A 29 -4.29 -0.20 -12.89
CA ASP A 29 -3.83 -0.82 -14.13
C ASP A 29 -4.09 0.08 -15.35
N THR A 30 -5.16 0.88 -15.33
CA THR A 30 -5.58 1.69 -16.49
C THR A 30 -4.99 3.08 -16.56
N VAL A 31 -4.72 3.75 -15.42
CA VAL A 31 -4.34 5.17 -15.42
C VAL A 31 -3.32 5.53 -14.34
N LEU A 32 -3.50 5.08 -13.10
CA LEU A 32 -2.72 5.64 -11.99
C LEU A 32 -1.24 5.27 -12.04
N GLN A 33 -0.90 4.04 -12.41
CA GLN A 33 0.50 3.58 -12.45
C GLN A 33 1.39 4.54 -13.26
N ASP A 34 0.91 5.00 -14.41
CA ASP A 34 1.65 5.89 -15.33
C ASP A 34 1.65 7.37 -14.90
N LYS A 35 0.96 7.71 -13.82
CA LYS A 35 0.70 9.09 -13.38
C LYS A 35 1.05 9.33 -11.92
N MET A 36 1.63 8.35 -11.22
CA MET A 36 2.05 8.49 -9.82
C MET A 36 2.93 9.71 -9.58
N HIS A 37 3.89 9.98 -10.46
CA HIS A 37 4.76 11.17 -10.39
C HIS A 37 4.01 12.51 -10.43
N LYS A 38 2.77 12.56 -10.94
CA LYS A 38 1.95 13.78 -10.98
C LYS A 38 1.25 14.09 -9.66
N LEU A 39 1.24 13.15 -8.72
CA LEU A 39 0.56 13.28 -7.43
C LEU A 39 1.41 14.02 -6.40
N GLY A 40 2.70 14.29 -6.66
CA GLY A 40 3.62 14.87 -5.68
C GLY A 40 3.66 14.00 -4.41
N ASP A 41 3.68 14.62 -3.24
CA ASP A 41 3.77 13.89 -1.96
C ASP A 41 2.54 13.01 -1.67
N GLU A 42 1.39 13.29 -2.29
CA GLU A 42 0.19 12.44 -2.14
C GLU A 42 0.38 11.06 -2.77
N GLN A 43 1.40 10.89 -3.63
CA GLN A 43 1.72 9.61 -4.25
C GLN A 43 1.93 8.49 -3.21
N TYR A 44 2.55 8.80 -2.07
CA TYR A 44 2.85 7.80 -1.04
C TYR A 44 1.58 7.29 -0.36
N VAL A 45 0.64 8.19 -0.06
CA VAL A 45 -0.67 7.79 0.49
C VAL A 45 -1.46 6.96 -0.53
N VAL A 46 -1.35 7.28 -1.82
CA VAL A 46 -1.97 6.49 -2.89
C VAL A 46 -1.30 5.13 -3.04
N TYR A 47 0.04 5.02 -2.98
CA TYR A 47 0.74 3.74 -2.96
C TYR A 47 0.29 2.86 -1.79
N GLU A 48 0.14 3.42 -0.58
CA GLU A 48 -0.38 2.65 0.56
C GLU A 48 -1.80 2.15 0.32
N GLN A 49 -2.69 2.98 -0.24
CA GLN A 49 -4.07 2.59 -0.51
C GLN A 49 -4.16 1.50 -1.60
N VAL A 50 -3.37 1.65 -2.67
CA VAL A 50 -3.28 0.66 -3.75
C VAL A 50 -2.67 -0.65 -3.21
N PHE A 51 -1.66 -0.58 -2.35
CA PHE A 51 -1.06 -1.74 -1.72
C PHE A 51 -2.11 -2.59 -0.97
N ILE A 52 -2.95 -1.97 -0.15
CA ILE A 52 -4.01 -2.70 0.58
C ILE A 52 -5.01 -3.34 -0.38
N ALA A 53 -5.47 -2.58 -1.38
CA ALA A 53 -6.37 -3.14 -2.40
C ALA A 53 -5.74 -4.26 -3.22
N ALA A 54 -4.43 -4.20 -3.46
CA ALA A 54 -3.70 -5.23 -4.18
C ALA A 54 -3.65 -6.54 -3.39
N LEU A 55 -3.43 -6.48 -2.06
CA LEU A 55 -3.52 -7.66 -1.20
C LEU A 55 -4.93 -8.26 -1.22
N ASP A 56 -5.97 -7.44 -1.12
CA ASP A 56 -7.37 -7.88 -1.16
C ASP A 56 -7.73 -8.61 -2.46
N CYS A 57 -7.12 -8.18 -3.56
CA CYS A 57 -7.34 -8.74 -4.90
C CYS A 57 -6.29 -9.80 -5.28
N ASN A 58 -5.43 -10.23 -4.35
CA ASN A 58 -4.33 -11.16 -4.59
C ASN A 58 -3.38 -10.73 -5.74
N ARG A 59 -3.25 -9.42 -5.96
CA ARG A 59 -2.33 -8.80 -6.94
C ARG A 59 -0.99 -8.49 -6.28
N ILE A 60 -0.27 -9.56 -5.91
CA ILE A 60 1.00 -9.47 -5.20
C ILE A 60 2.09 -8.73 -6.01
N ASP A 61 1.98 -8.74 -7.34
CA ASP A 61 2.79 -7.94 -8.25
C ASP A 61 2.67 -6.43 -7.95
N VAL A 62 1.44 -5.92 -7.91
CA VAL A 62 1.15 -4.50 -7.62
C VAL A 62 1.52 -4.16 -6.18
N ALA A 63 1.25 -5.06 -5.23
CA ALA A 63 1.64 -4.86 -3.84
C ALA A 63 3.16 -4.72 -3.69
N ASN A 64 3.95 -5.52 -4.40
CA ASN A 64 5.42 -5.40 -4.38
C ASN A 64 5.91 -4.09 -4.98
N GLU A 65 5.31 -3.64 -6.09
CA GLU A 65 5.65 -2.36 -6.71
C GLU A 65 5.40 -1.18 -5.75
N CYS A 66 4.21 -1.13 -5.16
CA CYS A 66 3.85 -0.09 -4.19
C CYS A 66 4.78 -0.10 -2.98
N LEU A 67 5.03 -1.29 -2.42
CA LEU A 67 5.89 -1.45 -1.25
C LEU A 67 7.35 -1.08 -1.56
N HIS A 68 7.83 -1.36 -2.76
CA HIS A 68 9.17 -0.97 -3.18
C HIS A 68 9.32 0.55 -3.24
N ALA A 69 8.38 1.24 -3.88
CA ALA A 69 8.36 2.71 -3.96
C ALA A 69 8.31 3.34 -2.56
N LEU A 70 7.48 2.80 -1.67
CA LEU A 70 7.35 3.26 -0.30
C LEU A 70 8.59 2.99 0.57
N THR A 71 9.23 1.82 0.40
CA THR A 71 10.47 1.48 1.13
C THR A 71 11.65 2.33 0.68
N ALA A 72 11.71 2.71 -0.60
CA ALA A 72 12.76 3.59 -1.11
C ALA A 72 12.73 4.98 -0.45
N GLU A 73 11.53 5.51 -0.19
CA GLU A 73 11.34 6.81 0.48
C GLU A 73 11.44 6.70 2.01
N PHE A 74 10.90 5.63 2.60
CA PHE A 74 10.74 5.49 4.06
C PHE A 74 11.33 4.17 4.61
N PRO A 75 12.64 3.90 4.43
CA PRO A 75 13.23 2.57 4.65
C PRO A 75 13.10 2.02 6.08
N ASP A 76 13.04 2.89 7.09
CA ASP A 76 12.97 2.51 8.51
C ASP A 76 11.64 2.91 9.19
N SER A 77 10.63 3.24 8.38
CA SER A 77 9.32 3.61 8.92
C SER A 77 8.60 2.39 9.47
N LEU A 78 8.07 2.52 10.70
CA LEU A 78 7.19 1.52 11.32
C LEU A 78 6.01 1.17 10.40
N ARG A 79 5.51 2.15 9.65
CA ARG A 79 4.41 1.93 8.70
C ARG A 79 4.82 0.96 7.59
N ILE A 80 6.04 1.08 7.05
CA ILE A 80 6.56 0.18 6.02
C ILE A 80 6.73 -1.24 6.56
N TYR A 81 7.26 -1.39 7.78
CA TYR A 81 7.35 -2.71 8.40
C TYR A 81 5.97 -3.36 8.58
N LYS A 82 4.94 -2.58 8.95
CA LYS A 82 3.57 -3.11 9.02
C LYS A 82 3.03 -3.56 7.66
N LEU A 83 3.33 -2.83 6.57
CA LEU A 83 2.95 -3.27 5.23
C LEU A 83 3.69 -4.54 4.81
N GLN A 84 4.98 -4.67 5.15
CA GLN A 84 5.75 -5.90 4.93
C GLN A 84 5.12 -7.10 5.64
N VAL A 85 4.70 -6.93 6.91
CA VAL A 85 3.97 -7.94 7.67
C VAL A 85 2.67 -8.33 6.95
N MET A 86 1.83 -7.36 6.57
CA MET A 86 0.56 -7.64 5.86
C MET A 86 0.78 -8.43 4.57
N LYS A 87 1.86 -8.13 3.82
CA LYS A 87 2.21 -8.90 2.63
C LYS A 87 2.59 -10.34 2.97
N LEU A 88 3.40 -10.55 4.02
CA LEU A 88 3.77 -11.89 4.46
C LEU A 88 2.54 -12.69 4.92
N GLU A 89 1.62 -12.05 5.65
CA GLU A 89 0.35 -12.66 6.04
C GLU A 89 -0.50 -13.05 4.82
N ALA A 90 -0.61 -12.18 3.81
CA ALA A 90 -1.31 -12.46 2.57
C ALA A 90 -0.66 -13.59 1.74
N GLN A 91 0.64 -13.83 1.92
CA GLN A 91 1.40 -14.91 1.30
C GLN A 91 1.45 -16.18 2.16
N GLU A 92 0.72 -16.22 3.29
CA GLU A 92 0.74 -17.32 4.27
C GLU A 92 2.13 -17.59 4.89
N ARG A 93 3.04 -16.60 4.83
CA ARG A 93 4.40 -16.67 5.42
C ARG A 93 4.37 -16.24 6.88
N TYR A 94 3.55 -16.93 7.67
CA TYR A 94 3.21 -16.52 9.04
C TYR A 94 4.40 -16.52 10.00
N GLU A 95 5.36 -17.43 9.85
CA GLU A 95 6.56 -17.47 10.70
C GLU A 95 7.39 -16.19 10.54
N GLU A 96 7.61 -15.75 9.31
CA GLU A 96 8.34 -14.52 9.00
C GLU A 96 7.56 -13.27 9.42
N ALA A 97 6.23 -13.28 9.25
CA ALA A 97 5.36 -12.20 9.72
C ALA A 97 5.48 -12.02 11.25
N LEU A 98 5.44 -13.13 12.00
CA LEU A 98 5.58 -13.15 13.45
C LEU A 98 6.98 -12.68 13.89
N GLU A 99 8.04 -13.13 13.23
CA GLU A 99 9.40 -12.66 13.52
C GLU A 99 9.52 -11.14 13.34
N LEU A 100 9.00 -10.61 12.23
CA LEU A 100 9.03 -9.18 11.96
C LEU A 100 8.22 -8.38 12.99
N LEU A 101 7.03 -8.86 13.36
CA LEU A 101 6.22 -8.26 14.44
C LEU A 101 6.95 -8.25 15.79
N GLN A 102 7.63 -9.34 16.15
CA GLN A 102 8.43 -9.38 17.38
C GLN A 102 9.58 -8.39 17.34
N ASN A 103 10.23 -8.22 16.18
CA ASN A 103 11.30 -7.25 16.01
C ASN A 103 10.80 -5.81 16.12
N ILE A 104 9.61 -5.52 15.57
CA ILE A 104 8.92 -4.23 15.77
C ILE A 104 8.69 -3.96 17.27
N ILE A 105 8.08 -4.91 18.00
CA ILE A 105 7.77 -4.76 19.43
C ILE A 105 9.05 -4.58 20.26
N LYS A 106 10.12 -5.31 19.95
CA LYS A 106 11.41 -5.19 20.66
C LYS A 106 12.04 -3.81 20.49
N LYS A 107 11.91 -3.19 19.32
CA LYS A 107 12.41 -1.83 19.04
C LYS A 107 11.58 -0.75 19.74
N ASP A 108 10.29 -1.01 19.97
CA ASP A 108 9.33 -0.07 20.58
C ASP A 108 9.21 -0.21 22.12
N LYS A 109 10.24 -0.74 22.79
CA LYS A 109 10.24 -0.82 24.26
C LYS A 109 10.29 0.58 24.88
N THR A 110 9.11 1.11 25.17
CA THR A 110 8.88 2.21 26.12
C THR A 110 8.93 1.70 27.56
#